data_AF-R6RF39-F1
#
_entry.id   AF-R6RF39-F1
#
_cell.length_a   1.000
_cell.length_b   1.000
_cell.length_c   1.000
_cell.angle_alpha   90.00
_cell.angle_beta   90.00
_cell.angle_gamma   90.00
#
_symmetry.space_group_name_H-M   'P 1'
#
loop_
_entity.id
_entity.type
_entity.pdbx_description
1 polymer ?
#
loop_
_entity_poly.entity_id
_entity_poly.type
_entity_poly.pdbx_seq_one_letter_code
_entity_poly.pdbx_strand_id
1 'polypeptide(L)'
;MNIEHQLQEKKMYISTTSGTSMYPMLRNKKDVIVIVPNTGLKKYDVVLYKRKDKYILHRLLKIKNGQCIIRGDNLFFKEKDKKEEDIIGVLKEFYRGDKLINLNSFGYKFYVRFWNFIYPLRYVFHLGISLLKKIYHLFKK
;
A
#
# COMPACT_ATOMS: atom_id res chain seq x y z
N MET A 1 18.23 5.19 13.84
CA MET A 1 18.18 3.74 13.62
C MET A 1 17.58 3.48 12.25
N ASN A 2 18.31 2.81 11.33
CA ASN A 2 17.89 2.62 9.94
C ASN A 2 16.94 1.40 9.82
N ILE A 3 15.80 1.54 9.13
CA ILE A 3 14.81 0.46 8.95
C ILE A 3 15.45 -0.75 8.29
N GLU A 4 16.30 -0.52 7.28
CA GLU A 4 17.02 -1.56 6.55
C GLU A 4 17.87 -2.43 7.50
N HIS A 5 18.55 -1.82 8.47
CA HIS A 5 19.37 -2.51 9.46
C HIS A 5 18.53 -3.42 10.38
N GLN A 6 17.35 -2.93 10.82
CA GLN A 6 16.44 -3.75 11.62
C GLN A 6 15.92 -4.96 10.85
N LEU A 7 15.62 -4.79 9.57
CA LEU A 7 15.21 -5.90 8.71
C LEU A 7 16.36 -6.88 8.46
N GLN A 8 17.60 -6.41 8.31
CA GLN A 8 18.76 -7.27 8.10
C GLN A 8 19.11 -8.10 9.35
N GLU A 9 19.23 -7.46 10.51
CA GLU A 9 19.68 -8.09 11.75
C GLU A 9 18.55 -8.77 12.52
N LYS A 10 17.48 -8.02 12.82
CA LYS A 10 16.39 -8.48 13.68
C LYS A 10 15.31 -9.24 12.91
N LYS A 11 15.44 -9.30 11.57
CA LYS A 11 14.49 -9.92 10.64
C LYS A 11 13.06 -9.37 10.78
N MET A 12 12.91 -8.19 11.37
CA MET A 12 11.60 -7.58 11.62
C MET A 12 11.73 -6.07 11.88
N TYR A 13 10.73 -5.33 11.42
CA TYR A 13 10.55 -3.92 11.72
C TYR A 13 9.10 -3.66 12.14
N ILE A 14 8.93 -2.99 13.28
CA ILE A 14 7.63 -2.64 13.85
C ILE A 14 7.54 -1.12 13.93
N SER A 15 6.43 -0.55 13.44
CA SER A 15 6.22 0.89 13.46
C SER A 15 4.75 1.25 13.26
N THR A 16 4.42 2.53 13.42
CA THR A 16 3.13 3.09 13.01
C THR A 16 3.20 3.59 11.58
N THR A 17 2.09 3.52 10.87
CA THR A 17 2.00 4.05 9.50
C THR A 17 1.95 5.57 9.46
N SER A 18 2.46 6.16 8.38
CA SER A 18 2.36 7.59 8.10
C SER A 18 1.80 7.80 6.69
N GLY A 19 0.83 8.71 6.56
CA GLY A 19 0.11 8.99 5.33
C GLY A 19 -1.18 8.19 5.17
N THR A 20 -1.89 8.47 4.07
CA THR A 20 -3.22 7.92 3.78
C THR A 20 -3.25 7.11 2.48
N SER A 21 -2.09 6.83 1.87
CA SER A 21 -2.01 6.10 0.59
C SER A 21 -2.57 4.67 0.68
N MET A 22 -2.52 4.06 1.86
CA MET A 22 -3.05 2.72 2.14
C MET A 22 -4.42 2.73 2.84
N TYR A 23 -5.06 3.89 2.96
CA TYR A 23 -6.44 3.97 3.48
C TYR A 23 -7.42 3.28 2.51
N PRO A 24 -8.43 2.53 2.98
CA PRO A 24 -8.90 2.34 4.36
C PRO A 24 -8.24 1.17 5.11
N MET A 25 -7.32 0.43 4.48
CA MET A 25 -6.67 -0.71 5.11
C MET A 25 -5.85 -0.27 6.33
N LEU A 26 -4.95 0.70 6.12
CA LEU A 26 -4.09 1.26 7.17
C LEU A 26 -4.52 2.68 7.51
N ARG A 27 -4.71 2.92 8.81
CA ARG A 27 -5.09 4.21 9.37
C ARG A 27 -3.86 4.97 9.83
N ASN A 28 -3.65 6.15 9.23
CA ASN A 28 -2.55 7.05 9.51
C ASN A 28 -2.31 7.23 11.01
N LYS A 29 -1.09 6.92 11.48
CA LYS A 29 -0.64 7.05 12.88
C LYS A 29 -1.50 6.29 13.92
N LYS A 30 -2.29 5.30 13.49
CA LYS A 30 -3.16 4.52 14.38
C LYS A 30 -2.87 3.02 14.33
N ASP A 31 -2.61 2.49 13.14
CA ASP A 31 -2.34 1.07 12.97
C ASP A 31 -0.84 0.78 13.07
N VAL A 32 -0.49 -0.27 13.83
CA VAL A 32 0.88 -0.75 14.00
C VAL A 32 1.14 -1.84 12.97
N ILE A 33 2.23 -1.73 12.23
CA ILE A 33 2.60 -2.66 11.16
C ILE A 33 3.80 -3.50 11.59
N VAL A 34 3.82 -4.75 11.15
CA VAL A 34 4.96 -5.66 11.28
C VAL A 34 5.46 -5.98 9.87
N ILE A 35 6.66 -5.51 9.56
CA ILE A 35 7.35 -5.78 8.29
C ILE A 35 8.42 -6.82 8.51
N VAL A 36 8.52 -7.77 7.59
CA VAL A 36 9.56 -8.79 7.56
C VAL A 36 10.36 -8.68 6.25
N PRO A 37 11.61 -9.19 6.19
CA PRO A 37 12.38 -9.26 4.96
C PRO A 37 11.60 -9.95 3.84
N ASN A 38 11.82 -9.47 2.62
CA ASN A 38 11.27 -10.09 1.43
C ASN A 38 11.93 -11.46 1.20
N THR A 39 11.16 -12.54 1.26
CA THR A 39 11.60 -13.91 0.94
C THR A 39 10.97 -14.45 -0.35
N GLY A 40 10.36 -13.56 -1.15
CA GLY A 40 9.58 -13.91 -2.34
C GLY A 40 8.27 -13.16 -2.35
N LEU A 41 7.99 -12.50 -3.48
CA LEU A 41 6.83 -11.63 -3.63
C LEU A 41 5.63 -12.39 -4.17
N LYS A 42 4.48 -12.21 -3.53
CA LYS A 42 3.20 -12.76 -3.98
C LYS A 42 2.28 -11.63 -4.40
N LYS A 43 1.41 -11.95 -5.37
CA LYS A 43 0.35 -11.03 -5.78
C LYS A 43 -0.47 -10.62 -4.55
N TYR A 44 -0.67 -9.31 -4.42
CA TYR A 44 -1.38 -8.63 -3.32
C TYR A 44 -0.61 -8.40 -2.01
N ASP A 45 0.66 -8.78 -1.95
CA ASP A 45 1.52 -8.39 -0.83
C ASP A 45 1.60 -6.88 -0.72
N VAL A 46 1.72 -6.38 0.50
CA VAL A 46 1.98 -4.96 0.75
C VAL A 46 3.48 -4.83 0.96
N VAL A 47 4.15 -4.25 -0.03
CA VAL A 47 5.60 -4.20 -0.13
C VAL A 47 6.12 -2.88 0.42
N LEU A 48 7.22 -2.94 1.17
CA LEU A 48 7.97 -1.80 1.64
C LEU A 48 9.14 -1.55 0.67
N TYR A 49 9.25 -0.33 0.18
CA TYR A 49 10.38 0.13 -0.62
C TYR A 49 10.77 1.54 -0.22
N LYS A 50 11.99 1.92 -0.60
CA LYS A 50 12.52 3.26 -0.34
C LYS A 50 12.37 4.14 -1.57
N ARG A 51 11.92 5.38 -1.36
CA ARG A 51 11.84 6.42 -2.38
C ARG A 51 12.42 7.71 -1.81
N LYS A 52 13.62 8.07 -2.28
CA LYS A 52 14.44 9.12 -1.65
C LYS A 52 14.63 8.79 -0.15
N ASP A 53 14.30 9.71 0.73
CA ASP A 53 14.43 9.54 2.19
C ASP A 53 13.17 8.99 2.86
N LYS A 54 12.19 8.51 2.07
CA LYS A 54 10.91 8.02 2.59
C LYS A 54 10.74 6.54 2.30
N TYR A 55 10.15 5.85 3.27
CA TYR A 55 9.71 4.47 3.14
C TYR A 55 8.22 4.43 2.82
N ILE A 56 7.85 3.69 1.79
CA ILE A 56 6.50 3.66 1.24
C ILE A 56 6.00 2.22 1.25
N LEU A 57 4.76 2.04 1.73
CA LEU A 57 4.03 0.78 1.67
C LEU A 57 2.98 0.85 0.58
N HIS A 58 3.06 -0.02 -0.42
CA HIS A 58 2.03 -0.15 -1.45
C HIS A 58 1.74 -1.61 -1.77
N ARG A 59 0.56 -1.85 -2.34
CA ARG A 59 0.13 -3.19 -2.72
C ARG A 59 0.70 -3.60 -4.06
N LEU A 60 1.32 -4.76 -4.11
CA LEU A 60 1.76 -5.42 -5.33
C LEU A 60 0.57 -5.97 -6.10
N LEU A 61 0.31 -5.44 -7.29
CA LEU A 61 -0.80 -5.85 -8.14
C LEU A 61 -0.39 -6.97 -9.11
N LYS A 62 0.84 -6.88 -9.63
CA LYS A 62 1.41 -7.82 -10.60
C LYS A 62 2.92 -7.58 -10.71
N ILE A 63 3.65 -8.64 -11.01
CA ILE A 63 5.03 -8.57 -11.52
C ILE A 63 4.98 -8.81 -13.03
N LYS A 64 5.63 -7.96 -13.82
CA LYS A 64 5.74 -8.10 -15.29
C LYS A 64 7.14 -7.71 -15.73
N ASN A 65 7.85 -8.61 -16.42
CA ASN A 65 9.19 -8.38 -16.94
C ASN A 65 10.17 -7.87 -15.85
N GLY A 66 10.14 -8.47 -14.66
CA GLY A 66 10.96 -8.05 -13.52
C GLY A 66 10.54 -6.73 -12.86
N GLN A 67 9.47 -6.07 -13.34
CA GLN A 67 8.93 -4.86 -12.75
C GLN A 67 7.72 -5.16 -11.87
N CYS A 68 7.77 -4.65 -10.65
CA CYS A 68 6.68 -4.60 -9.70
C CYS A 68 5.71 -3.48 -10.09
N ILE A 69 4.48 -3.87 -10.41
CA ILE A 69 3.36 -2.93 -10.56
C ILE A 69 2.68 -2.80 -9.21
N ILE A 70 2.90 -1.68 -8.54
CA ILE A 70 2.42 -1.42 -7.17
C ILE A 70 1.45 -0.24 -7.13
N ARG A 71 0.58 -0.20 -6.12
CA ARG A 71 -0.37 0.89 -5.90
C ARG A 71 -0.83 0.96 -4.46
N GLY A 72 -1.00 2.16 -3.93
CA GLY A 72 -1.68 2.37 -2.64
C GLY A 72 -3.19 2.09 -2.73
N ASP A 73 -3.79 1.55 -1.66
CA ASP A 73 -5.24 1.26 -1.63
C ASP A 73 -6.10 2.53 -1.81
N ASN A 74 -5.60 3.70 -1.47
CA ASN A 74 -6.27 4.99 -1.66
C ASN A 74 -5.82 5.74 -2.93
N LEU A 75 -4.87 5.20 -3.68
CA LEU A 75 -4.30 5.87 -4.85
C LEU A 75 -4.94 5.33 -6.14
N PHE A 76 -4.96 6.17 -7.17
CA PHE A 76 -5.47 5.80 -8.48
C PHE A 76 -4.37 5.40 -9.46
N PHE A 77 -3.21 6.03 -9.37
CA PHE A 77 -2.08 5.78 -10.28
C PHE A 77 -1.25 4.59 -9.83
N LYS A 78 -0.83 3.77 -10.79
CA LYS A 78 0.09 2.65 -10.57
C LYS A 78 1.53 3.14 -10.66
N GLU A 79 2.38 2.65 -9.78
CA GLU A 79 3.84 2.77 -9.89
C GLU A 79 4.37 1.54 -10.61
N LYS A 80 5.29 1.74 -11.57
CA LYS A 80 5.84 0.69 -12.44
C LYS A 80 7.36 0.72 -12.55
N ASP A 81 7.99 1.63 -11.81
CA ASP A 81 9.41 1.93 -11.84
C ASP A 81 10.21 1.14 -10.78
N LYS A 82 9.59 0.13 -10.15
CA LYS A 82 10.20 -0.66 -9.08
C LYS A 82 10.50 -2.07 -9.55
N LYS A 83 11.71 -2.54 -9.31
CA LYS A 83 12.11 -3.93 -9.46
C LYS A 83 11.85 -4.70 -8.18
N GLU A 84 11.88 -6.02 -8.26
CA GLU A 84 11.76 -6.88 -7.06
C GLU A 84 12.90 -6.62 -6.06
N GLU A 85 14.09 -6.32 -6.56
CA GLU A 85 15.28 -5.98 -5.77
C GLU A 85 15.14 -4.68 -4.96
N ASP A 86 14.29 -3.76 -5.42
CA ASP A 86 14.01 -2.50 -4.70
C ASP A 86 13.11 -2.71 -3.47
N ILE A 87 12.53 -3.91 -3.34
CA ILE A 87 11.62 -4.26 -2.24
C ILE A 87 12.44 -4.76 -1.05
N ILE A 88 12.49 -3.94 -0.01
CA ILE A 88 13.27 -4.23 1.21
C ILE A 88 12.51 -5.08 2.22
N GLY A 89 11.18 -5.16 2.12
CA GLY A 89 10.36 -5.93 3.04
C GLY A 89 8.91 -6.07 2.62
N VAL A 90 8.18 -6.92 3.33
CA VAL A 90 6.76 -7.19 3.12
C VAL A 90 5.99 -7.08 4.43
N LEU A 91 4.78 -6.56 4.37
CA LEU A 91 3.86 -6.52 5.50
C LEU A 91 3.44 -7.95 5.85
N LYS A 92 3.78 -8.38 7.07
CA LYS A 92 3.39 -9.68 7.59
C LYS A 92 2.02 -9.61 8.23
N GLU A 93 1.84 -8.62 9.10
CA GLU A 93 0.63 -8.39 9.88
C GLU A 93 0.55 -6.93 10.34
N PHE A 94 -0.64 -6.53 10.79
CA PHE A 94 -0.84 -5.23 11.42
C PHE A 94 -1.90 -5.31 12.51
N TYR A 95 -1.78 -4.40 13.47
CA TYR A 95 -2.65 -4.31 14.63
C TYR A 95 -3.52 -3.06 14.53
N ARG A 96 -4.79 -3.24 14.87
CA ARG A 96 -5.81 -2.20 14.90
C ARG A 96 -6.25 -2.01 16.36
N GLY A 97 -5.54 -1.15 17.09
CA GLY A 97 -5.56 -1.23 18.56
C GLY A 97 -5.01 -2.60 18.98
N ASP A 98 -5.72 -3.32 19.83
CA ASP A 98 -5.29 -4.65 20.31
C ASP A 98 -5.65 -5.79 19.34
N LYS A 99 -6.36 -5.49 18.25
CA LYS A 99 -6.81 -6.50 17.29
C LYS A 99 -5.76 -6.76 16.21
N LEU A 100 -5.19 -7.97 16.22
CA LEU A 100 -4.37 -8.49 15.11
C LEU A 100 -5.21 -8.68 13.85
N ILE A 101 -4.76 -8.13 12.72
CA ILE A 101 -5.32 -8.39 11.40
C ILE A 101 -4.38 -9.35 10.65
N ASN A 102 -4.86 -10.58 10.47
CA ASN A 102 -4.14 -11.62 9.75
C ASN A 102 -4.36 -11.48 8.23
N LEU A 103 -3.28 -11.22 7.49
CA LEU A 103 -3.29 -11.07 6.02
C LEU A 103 -3.58 -12.38 5.28
N ASN A 104 -3.45 -13.53 5.95
CA ASN A 104 -3.78 -14.84 5.36
C ASN A 104 -5.25 -15.23 5.54
N SER A 105 -6.01 -14.48 6.35
CA SER A 105 -7.42 -14.74 6.59
C SER A 105 -8.26 -14.63 5.32
N PHE A 106 -9.34 -15.39 5.26
CA PHE A 106 -10.29 -15.34 4.14
C PHE A 106 -10.88 -13.92 3.98
N GLY A 107 -11.27 -13.28 5.09
CA GLY A 107 -11.82 -11.93 5.09
C GLY A 107 -10.85 -10.89 4.51
N TYR A 108 -9.56 -10.95 4.87
CA TYR A 108 -8.57 -10.05 4.28
C TYR A 108 -8.38 -10.32 2.78
N LYS A 109 -8.25 -11.58 2.38
CA LYS A 109 -8.12 -11.95 0.96
C LYS A 109 -9.32 -11.49 0.14
N PHE A 110 -10.52 -11.62 0.69
CA PHE A 110 -11.74 -11.10 0.08
C PHE A 110 -11.70 -9.57 -0.03
N TYR A 111 -11.36 -8.86 1.04
CA TYR A 111 -11.18 -7.40 1.03
C TYR A 111 -10.25 -6.98 -0.11
N VAL A 112 -9.07 -7.59 -0.23
CA VAL A 112 -8.10 -7.17 -1.24
C VAL A 112 -8.62 -7.40 -2.67
N ARG A 113 -9.25 -8.55 -2.93
CA ARG A 113 -9.83 -8.87 -4.23
C ARG A 113 -10.97 -7.92 -4.57
N PHE A 114 -11.89 -7.70 -3.63
CA PHE A 114 -13.02 -6.79 -3.76
C PHE A 114 -12.54 -5.36 -4.00
N TRP A 115 -11.58 -4.87 -3.21
CA TRP A 115 -11.03 -3.52 -3.32
C TRP A 115 -10.38 -3.28 -4.68
N ASN A 116 -9.65 -4.27 -5.20
CA ASN A 116 -9.10 -4.20 -6.54
C ASN A 116 -10.16 -4.33 -7.64
N PHE A 117 -11.24 -5.08 -7.41
CA PHE A 117 -12.36 -5.23 -8.35
C PHE A 117 -13.14 -3.92 -8.51
N ILE A 118 -13.44 -3.21 -7.40
CA ILE A 118 -14.16 -1.93 -7.44
C ILE A 118 -13.30 -0.74 -7.89
N TYR A 119 -12.01 -0.96 -8.19
CA TYR A 119 -11.10 0.11 -8.60
C TYR A 119 -11.58 0.92 -9.83
N PRO A 120 -12.05 0.31 -10.94
CA PRO A 120 -12.51 1.07 -12.10
C PRO A 120 -13.67 2.01 -11.74
N LEU A 121 -14.62 1.52 -10.93
CA LEU A 121 -15.74 2.31 -10.44
C LEU A 121 -15.26 3.50 -9.59
N ARG A 122 -14.36 3.24 -8.62
CA ARG A 122 -13.75 4.30 -7.80
C ARG A 122 -13.03 5.36 -8.64
N TYR A 123 -12.34 4.93 -9.70
CA TYR A 123 -11.61 5.82 -10.59
C TYR A 123 -12.54 6.72 -11.40
N VAL A 124 -13.60 6.14 -11.99
CA VAL A 124 -14.62 6.91 -12.74
C VAL A 124 -15.31 7.92 -11.83
N PHE A 125 -15.68 7.52 -10.61
CA PHE A 125 -16.28 8.42 -9.63
C PHE A 125 -15.36 9.59 -9.27
N HIS A 126 -14.06 9.32 -9.07
CA HIS A 126 -13.07 10.36 -8.79
C HIS A 126 -12.91 11.34 -9.96
N LEU A 127 -12.92 10.85 -11.20
CA LEU A 127 -12.89 11.70 -12.39
C LEU A 127 -14.14 12.59 -12.48
N GLY A 128 -15.32 12.03 -12.23
CA GLY A 128 -16.59 12.77 -12.21
C GLY A 128 -16.57 13.91 -11.18
N ILE A 129 -16.16 13.63 -9.94
CA ILE A 129 -16.01 14.66 -8.90
C ILE A 129 -14.99 15.73 -9.31
N SER A 130 -13.86 15.31 -9.88
CA SER A 130 -12.82 16.25 -10.30
C SER A 130 -13.28 17.18 -11.41
N LEU A 131 -14.11 16.68 -12.33
CA LEU A 131 -14.74 17.48 -13.38
C LEU A 131 -15.76 18.47 -12.80
N LEU A 132 -16.65 18.01 -11.92
CA LEU A 132 -17.63 18.87 -11.25
C LEU A 132 -16.98 20.01 -10.46
N LYS A 133 -15.87 19.73 -9.76
CA LYS A 133 -15.09 20.76 -9.05
C LYS A 133 -14.51 21.79 -10.02
N LYS A 134 -13.94 21.36 -11.15
CA LYS A 134 -13.44 22.28 -12.18
C LYS A 134 -14.54 23.17 -12.73
N ILE A 135 -15.70 22.59 -13.04
CA ILE A 135 -16.88 23.32 -13.51
C ILE A 135 -17.33 24.34 -12.45
N TYR A 136 -17.48 23.92 -11.20
CA TYR A 136 -17.85 24.83 -10.10
C TYR A 136 -16.89 26.02 -9.97
N HIS A 137 -15.58 25.79 -10.09
CA HIS A 137 -14.59 26.87 -10.05
C HIS A 137 -14.59 27.78 -11.29
N LEU A 138 -15.03 27.28 -12.45
CA LEU A 138 -15.24 28.09 -13.66
C LEU A 138 -16.45 29.01 -13.54
N PHE A 139 -17.55 28.53 -12.91
CA PHE A 139 -18.78 29.32 -12.71
C PHE A 139 -18.74 30.24 -11.48
N LYS A 140 -17.76 30.08 -10.59
CA LYS A 140 -17.51 30.97 -9.44
C LYS A 140 -16.56 32.13 -9.77
N LYS A 141 -16.10 32.22 -11.02
CA LYS A 141 -15.27 33.31 -11.52
C LYS A 141 -16.14 34.31 -12.27
#